data_AF-A0A7S0I045-F1
#
_entry.id   AF-A0A7S0I045-F1
#
_cell.length_a   1.000
_cell.length_b   1.000
_cell.length_c   1.000
_cell.angle_alpha   90.00
_cell.angle_beta   90.00
_cell.angle_gamma   90.00
#
_symmetry.space_group_name_H-M   'P 1'
#
loop_
_entity.id
_entity.type
_entity.pdbx_description
1 polymer ?
#
loop_
_entity_poly.entity_id
_entity_poly.type
_entity_poly.pdbx_seq_one_letter_code
_entity_poly.pdbx_strand_id
1 'polypeptide(L)'
;REPVNPVELGLDDYWEVIKQPMDLGTISKGLKRRRYSSLDQVVKDVVLVFDNAMLYNKRSDPVHKCAKEMLASFRQELASFERRVEPATPAEVTKKRSREETSEQAPLEASATKKGKKSGAELE
;
A
#
# COMPACT_ATOMS: atom_id res chain seq x y z
N ARG A 1 -0.86 -16.97 15.01
CA ARG A 1 -1.31 -16.03 16.04
C ARG A 1 -2.70 -16.46 16.48
N GLU A 2 -2.99 -16.35 17.77
CA GLU A 2 -4.17 -16.91 18.43
C GLU A 2 -4.98 -15.80 19.09
N PRO A 3 -6.25 -16.06 19.46
CA PRO A 3 -7.03 -15.15 20.28
C PRO A 3 -6.29 -14.79 21.58
N VAL A 4 -6.58 -13.60 22.12
CA VAL A 4 -6.13 -13.23 23.47
C VAL A 4 -6.75 -14.23 24.46
N ASN A 5 -5.93 -14.76 25.37
CA ASN A 5 -6.39 -15.57 26.50
C ASN A 5 -6.28 -14.74 27.78
N PRO A 6 -7.36 -14.10 28.25
CA PRO A 6 -7.31 -13.21 29.41
C PRO A 6 -6.94 -13.93 30.71
N VAL A 7 -7.31 -15.20 30.86
CA VAL A 7 -7.02 -15.99 32.06
C VAL A 7 -5.52 -16.26 32.18
N GLU A 8 -4.89 -16.69 31.08
CA GLU A 8 -3.43 -16.91 31.05
C GLU A 8 -2.63 -15.62 31.24
N LEU A 9 -3.20 -14.47 30.85
CA LEU A 9 -2.55 -13.16 30.96
C LEU A 9 -2.91 -12.40 32.25
N GLY A 10 -3.78 -12.93 33.10
CA GLY A 10 -4.23 -12.27 34.33
C GLY A 10 -5.02 -10.98 34.09
N LEU A 11 -5.82 -10.95 33.01
CA LEU A 11 -6.60 -9.80 32.56
C LEU A 11 -8.07 -9.96 32.96
N ASP A 12 -8.39 -9.71 34.23
CA ASP A 12 -9.70 -10.02 34.82
C ASP A 12 -10.85 -9.21 34.20
N ASP A 13 -10.59 -7.99 33.74
CA ASP A 13 -11.58 -7.06 33.17
C ASP A 13 -11.68 -7.15 31.64
N TYR A 14 -10.92 -8.03 30.97
CA TYR A 14 -10.82 -8.04 29.51
C TYR A 14 -12.17 -8.22 28.82
N TRP A 15 -13.00 -9.16 29.31
CA TRP A 15 -14.34 -9.41 28.75
C TRP A 15 -15.36 -8.31 29.09
N GLU A 16 -15.08 -7.52 30.12
CA GLU A 16 -15.88 -6.34 30.48
C GLU A 16 -15.58 -5.17 29.55
N VAL A 17 -14.34 -5.04 29.09
CA VAL A 17 -13.92 -3.96 28.18
C VAL A 17 -14.15 -4.36 26.72
N ILE A 18 -13.72 -5.56 26.31
CA ILE A 18 -13.74 -6.03 24.92
C ILE A 18 -14.99 -6.87 24.64
N LYS A 19 -15.94 -6.27 23.91
CA LYS A 19 -17.24 -6.88 23.60
C LYS A 19 -17.23 -7.78 22.37
N GLN A 20 -16.32 -7.54 21.43
CA GLN A 20 -16.21 -8.30 20.20
C GLN A 20 -14.75 -8.71 19.99
N PRO A 21 -14.30 -9.81 20.60
CA PRO A 21 -12.93 -10.29 20.47
C PRO A 21 -12.64 -10.68 19.02
N MET A 22 -11.44 -10.33 18.53
CA MET A 22 -10.98 -10.71 17.20
C MET A 22 -9.46 -10.83 17.17
N ASP A 23 -8.94 -11.70 16.31
CA ASP A 23 -7.50 -11.89 16.10
C ASP A 23 -7.18 -12.26 14.63
N LEU A 24 -5.95 -11.99 14.21
CA LEU A 24 -5.51 -12.25 12.83
C LEU A 24 -5.52 -13.74 12.45
N GLY A 25 -5.40 -14.65 13.42
CA GLY A 25 -5.53 -16.09 13.19
C GLY A 25 -6.97 -16.49 12.85
N THR A 26 -7.95 -15.94 13.56
CA THR A 26 -9.38 -16.10 13.26
C THR A 26 -9.73 -15.54 11.88
N ILE A 27 -9.22 -14.37 11.52
CA ILE A 27 -9.39 -13.77 10.19
C ILE A 27 -8.78 -14.66 9.10
N SER A 28 -7.53 -15.11 9.30
CA SER A 28 -6.85 -16.01 8.35
C SER A 28 -7.62 -17.31 8.12
N LYS A 29 -8.13 -17.93 9.20
CA LYS A 29 -9.00 -19.12 9.10
C LYS A 29 -10.31 -18.79 8.37
N GLY A 30 -10.85 -17.59 8.53
CA GLY A 30 -12.07 -17.13 7.86
C GLY A 30 -11.90 -16.98 6.36
N LEU A 31 -10.80 -16.38 5.92
CA LEU A 31 -10.43 -16.27 4.52
C LEU A 31 -10.29 -17.66 3.87
N LYS A 32 -9.55 -18.58 4.51
CA LYS A 32 -9.36 -19.96 4.00
C LYS A 32 -10.67 -20.73 3.88
N ARG A 33 -11.63 -20.46 4.76
CA ARG A 33 -12.95 -21.09 4.78
C ARG A 33 -14.01 -20.31 3.99
N ARG A 34 -13.62 -19.27 3.24
CA ARG A 34 -14.53 -18.41 2.46
C ARG A 34 -15.69 -17.85 3.29
N ARG A 35 -15.43 -17.49 4.56
CA ARG A 35 -16.45 -16.90 5.47
C ARG A 35 -16.81 -15.45 5.15
N TYR A 36 -15.95 -14.76 4.41
CA TYR A 36 -16.15 -13.36 4.05
C TYR A 36 -16.75 -13.27 2.64
N SER A 37 -17.86 -12.55 2.52
CA SER A 37 -18.54 -12.32 1.23
C SER A 37 -18.05 -11.05 0.53
N SER A 38 -17.32 -10.18 1.23
CA SER A 38 -16.76 -8.95 0.68
C SER A 38 -15.44 -8.56 1.36
N LEU A 39 -14.66 -7.71 0.69
CA LEU A 39 -13.45 -7.11 1.25
C LEU A 39 -13.76 -6.32 2.52
N ASP A 40 -14.86 -5.58 2.54
CA ASP A 40 -15.28 -4.76 3.69
C ASP A 40 -15.41 -5.56 4.98
N GLN A 41 -15.90 -6.81 4.91
CA GLN A 41 -16.00 -7.65 6.10
C GLN A 41 -14.62 -8.06 6.63
N VAL A 42 -13.66 -8.30 5.75
CA VAL A 42 -12.26 -8.57 6.13
C VAL A 42 -11.64 -7.33 6.76
N VAL A 43 -11.82 -6.17 6.12
CA VAL A 43 -11.31 -4.89 6.60
C VAL A 43 -11.88 -4.58 7.98
N LYS A 44 -13.19 -4.76 8.18
CA LYS A 44 -13.87 -4.58 9.47
C LYS A 44 -13.23 -5.41 10.58
N ASP A 45 -13.00 -6.70 10.33
CA ASP A 45 -12.41 -7.58 11.34
C ASP A 45 -10.94 -7.22 11.62
N VAL A 46 -10.15 -6.84 10.59
CA VAL A 46 -8.76 -6.40 10.79
C VAL A 46 -8.71 -5.12 11.62
N VAL A 47 -9.57 -4.14 11.33
CA VAL A 47 -9.69 -2.90 12.10
C VAL A 47 -10.07 -3.22 13.55
N LEU A 48 -11.03 -4.12 13.76
CA LEU A 48 -11.47 -4.54 15.09
C LEU A 48 -10.34 -5.12 15.95
N VAL A 49 -9.40 -5.88 15.36
CA VAL A 49 -8.22 -6.38 16.10
C VAL A 49 -7.43 -5.21 16.72
N PHE A 50 -7.15 -4.18 15.92
CA PHE A 50 -6.34 -3.05 16.37
C PHE A 50 -7.13 -2.10 17.27
N ASP A 51 -8.41 -1.88 17.01
CA ASP A 51 -9.28 -1.06 17.86
C ASP A 51 -9.43 -1.69 19.25
N ASN A 52 -9.62 -3.01 19.34
CA ASN A 52 -9.64 -3.70 20.64
C ASN A 52 -8.31 -3.57 21.38
N ALA A 53 -7.18 -3.71 20.67
CA ALA A 53 -5.87 -3.54 21.27
C ALA A 53 -5.68 -2.11 21.80
N MET A 54 -6.11 -1.08 21.07
CA MET A 54 -6.03 0.31 21.51
C MET A 54 -7.03 0.67 22.60
N LEU A 55 -8.20 0.02 22.62
CA LEU A 55 -9.25 0.22 23.63
C LEU A 55 -8.81 -0.32 24.99
N TYR A 56 -8.26 -1.53 25.03
CA TYR A 56 -7.87 -2.18 26.28
C TYR A 56 -6.55 -1.63 26.86
N ASN A 57 -5.58 -1.34 26.00
CA ASN A 57 -4.24 -0.94 26.44
C ASN A 57 -4.11 0.59 26.55
N LYS A 58 -3.39 1.09 27.56
CA LYS A 58 -3.17 2.53 27.75
C LYS A 58 -2.34 3.09 26.61
N ARG A 59 -2.52 4.38 26.30
CA ARG A 59 -1.78 5.07 25.22
C ARG A 59 -0.26 5.03 25.39
N SER A 60 0.23 4.89 26.62
CA SER A 60 1.65 4.73 26.96
C SER A 60 2.23 3.38 26.54
N ASP A 61 1.37 2.35 26.49
CA ASP A 61 1.79 0.96 26.42
C ASP A 61 2.31 0.62 25.02
N PRO A 62 3.35 -0.23 24.91
CA PRO A 62 3.88 -0.64 23.62
C PRO A 62 2.81 -1.25 22.70
N VAL A 63 1.88 -2.04 23.26
CA VAL A 63 0.80 -2.69 22.51
C VAL A 63 -0.11 -1.66 21.84
N HIS A 64 -0.49 -0.59 22.55
CA HIS A 64 -1.31 0.48 21.99
C HIS A 64 -0.60 1.20 20.83
N LYS A 65 0.68 1.53 21.03
CA LYS A 65 1.50 2.21 20.01
C LYS A 65 1.66 1.35 18.75
N CYS A 66 2.03 0.08 18.92
CA CYS A 66 2.15 -0.87 17.82
C CYS A 66 0.81 -1.07 17.09
N ALA A 67 -0.31 -1.19 17.81
CA ALA A 67 -1.63 -1.34 17.19
C ALA A 67 -1.99 -0.12 16.32
N LYS A 68 -1.72 1.09 16.82
CA LYS A 68 -1.93 2.33 16.07
C LYS A 68 -1.09 2.40 14.80
N GLU A 69 0.19 2.07 14.89
CA GLU A 69 1.12 2.05 13.75
C GLU A 69 0.70 0.99 12.72
N MET A 70 0.38 -0.22 13.16
CA MET A 70 -0.06 -1.30 12.27
C MET A 70 -1.37 -0.98 11.56
N LEU A 71 -2.34 -0.35 12.26
CA LEU A 71 -3.60 0.09 11.64
C LEU A 71 -3.36 1.17 10.58
N ALA A 72 -2.44 2.10 10.83
CA ALA A 72 -2.09 3.14 9.85
C ALA A 72 -1.47 2.51 8.59
N SER A 73 -0.49 1.63 8.76
CA SER A 73 0.13 0.89 7.65
C SER A 73 -0.89 0.06 6.88
N PHE A 74 -1.78 -0.65 7.58
CA PHE A 74 -2.85 -1.43 6.95
C PHE A 74 -3.75 -0.57 6.07
N ARG A 75 -4.16 0.62 6.54
CA ARG A 75 -5.00 1.54 5.76
C ARG A 75 -4.28 2.09 4.53
N GLN A 76 -2.98 2.36 4.63
CA GLN A 76 -2.17 2.81 3.50
C GLN A 76 -2.05 1.73 2.42
N GLU A 77 -1.83 0.48 2.84
CA GLU A 77 -1.78 -0.67 1.94
C GLU A 77 -3.14 -0.97 1.31
N LEU A 78 -4.22 -0.87 2.08
CA LEU A 78 -5.59 -1.04 1.59
C LEU A 78 -5.92 0.00 0.50
N ALA A 79 -5.66 1.28 0.74
CA ALA A 79 -5.87 2.34 -0.26
C ALA A 79 -5.02 2.11 -1.53
N SER A 80 -3.79 1.60 -1.36
CA SER A 80 -2.91 1.27 -2.49
C SER A 80 -3.39 0.02 -3.25
N PHE A 81 -4.00 -0.94 -2.57
CA PHE A 81 -4.65 -2.09 -3.18
C PHE A 81 -5.91 -1.67 -3.94
N GLU A 82 -6.80 -0.89 -3.34
CA GLU A 82 -8.04 -0.41 -3.98
C GLU A 82 -7.77 0.34 -5.28
N ARG A 83 -6.78 1.25 -5.31
CA ARG A 83 -6.38 1.94 -6.55
C ARG A 83 -5.87 1.01 -7.66
N ARG A 84 -5.35 -0.18 -7.33
CA ARG A 84 -4.87 -1.16 -8.31
C ARG A 84 -5.98 -2.07 -8.83
N VAL A 85 -7.06 -2.21 -8.05
CA VAL A 85 -8.16 -3.15 -8.32
C VAL A 85 -9.40 -2.45 -8.86
N GLU A 86 -9.55 -1.14 -8.59
CA GLU A 86 -10.48 -0.26 -9.31
C GLU A 86 -10.22 -0.39 -10.83
N PRO A 87 -11.25 -0.75 -11.63
CA PRO A 87 -11.10 -0.77 -13.07
C PRO A 87 -10.80 0.66 -13.53
N ALA A 88 -9.74 0.82 -14.32
CA ALA A 88 -9.44 2.09 -14.97
C ALA A 88 -10.71 2.57 -15.69
N THR A 89 -11.28 3.68 -15.23
CA THR A 89 -12.40 4.29 -15.94
C THR A 89 -11.95 4.61 -17.36
N PRO A 90 -12.84 4.54 -18.38
CA PRO A 90 -12.49 4.84 -19.77
C PRO A 90 -11.82 6.22 -20.00
N ALA A 91 -11.90 7.13 -19.01
CA ALA A 91 -11.35 8.48 -19.08
C ALA A 91 -9.81 8.57 -18.91
N GLU A 92 -9.13 7.56 -18.38
CA GLU A 92 -7.67 7.63 -18.15
C GLU A 92 -6.81 7.12 -19.32
N VAL A 93 -7.41 6.44 -20.31
CA VAL A 93 -6.68 5.91 -21.48
C VAL A 93 -6.26 7.02 -22.45
N THR A 94 -6.93 8.18 -22.44
CA THR A 94 -6.67 9.26 -23.40
C THR A 94 -5.45 10.12 -23.07
N LYS A 95 -4.92 10.10 -21.85
CA LYS A 95 -3.79 10.97 -21.46
C LYS A 95 -2.40 10.34 -21.64
N LYS A 96 -2.32 9.02 -21.84
CA LYS A 96 -1.03 8.32 -22.02
C LYS A 96 -0.57 8.19 -23.48
N ARG A 97 -1.44 8.40 -24.48
CA ARG A 97 -1.05 8.29 -25.90
C ARG A 97 -0.41 9.54 -26.50
N SER A 98 -0.49 10.70 -25.85
CA SER A 98 0.03 11.96 -26.43
C SER A 98 1.50 12.26 -26.10
N ARG A 99 2.24 11.35 -25.43
CA ARG A 99 3.65 11.59 -25.07
C ARG A 99 4.65 10.74 -25.88
N GLU A 100 4.20 9.77 -26.66
CA GLU A 100 5.09 8.87 -27.42
C GLU A 100 5.14 9.16 -28.94
N GLU A 101 4.40 10.15 -29.46
CA GLU A 101 4.45 10.53 -30.87
C GLU A 101 5.17 11.88 -31.07
N THR A 102 6.47 11.94 -30.75
CA THR A 102 7.36 12.99 -31.31
C THR A 102 8.80 12.50 -31.34
N SER A 103 9.04 11.35 -31.97
CA SER A 103 10.38 10.86 -32.26
C SER A 103 10.34 9.93 -33.47
N GLU A 104 10.17 10.50 -34.66
CA GLU A 104 10.83 10.08 -35.90
C GLU A 104 10.20 10.82 -37.09
N GLN A 105 10.98 11.70 -37.73
CA GLN A 105 11.19 11.71 -39.18
C GLN A 105 12.05 12.92 -39.58
N ALA A 106 13.25 12.62 -40.07
CA ALA A 106 14.15 13.55 -40.74
C ALA A 106 13.68 13.83 -42.19
N PRO A 107 14.28 14.83 -42.85
CA PRO A 107 14.77 14.55 -44.20
C PRO A 107 16.23 14.98 -44.44
N LEU A 108 16.87 14.20 -45.32
CA LEU A 108 18.23 14.35 -45.85
C LEU A 108 18.24 15.21 -47.15
N GLU A 109 19.47 15.56 -47.60
CA GLU A 109 19.90 16.15 -48.89
C GLU A 109 20.00 17.71 -48.95
N ALA A 110 21.03 18.40 -49.48
CA ALA A 110 22.35 18.06 -50.03
C ALA A 110 23.26 19.32 -50.21
N SER A 111 24.58 19.09 -50.11
CA SER A 111 25.75 19.71 -50.81
C SER A 111 25.99 21.24 -50.94
N ALA A 112 27.15 21.74 -50.45
CA ALA A 112 28.36 22.08 -51.24
C ALA A 112 29.22 23.26 -50.72
N THR A 113 30.55 23.00 -50.54
CA THR A 113 31.74 23.91 -50.66
C THR A 113 31.89 25.11 -49.69
N LYS A 114 33.06 25.55 -49.17
CA LYS A 114 34.48 25.48 -49.59
C LYS A 114 35.44 25.97 -48.44
N LYS A 115 36.63 25.35 -48.36
CA LYS A 115 38.00 25.88 -48.04
C LYS A 115 38.39 26.60 -46.72
N GLY A 116 39.44 26.03 -46.09
CA GLY A 116 40.60 26.71 -45.44
C GLY A 116 40.45 26.97 -43.93
N LYS A 117 41.46 26.88 -43.04
CA LYS A 117 42.93 26.76 -43.12
C LYS A 117 43.46 26.45 -41.68
N LYS A 118 44.54 25.64 -41.58
CA LYS A 118 45.60 25.41 -40.53
C LYS A 118 45.49 26.20 -39.19
N SER A 119 45.86 25.70 -38.00
CA SER A 119 47.14 25.08 -37.55
C SER A 119 47.06 24.66 -36.06
N GLY A 120 47.69 23.54 -35.63
CA GLY A 120 48.80 23.49 -34.64
C GLY A 120 48.37 22.77 -33.33
N ALA A 121 48.89 21.59 -32.97
CA ALA A 121 50.08 21.31 -32.11
C ALA A 121 49.94 21.96 -30.70
N GLU A 122 50.16 21.35 -29.53
CA GLU A 122 50.97 20.23 -29.03
C GLU A 122 50.47 19.98 -27.57
N LEU A 123 50.17 18.75 -27.10
CA LEU A 123 50.96 17.94 -26.17
C LEU A 123 51.95 18.69 -25.25
N GLU A 124 51.60 18.83 -23.97
CA GLU A 124 52.33 18.32 -22.79
C GLU A 124 51.39 18.28 -21.57
#